data_AF-A0A418UUI9-F1
#
_entry.id   AF-A0A418UUI9-F1
#
_cell.length_a   1.000
_cell.length_b   1.000
_cell.length_c   1.000
_cell.angle_alpha   90.00
_cell.angle_beta   90.00
_cell.angle_gamma   90.00
#
_symmetry.space_group_name_H-M   'P 1'
#
loop_
_entity.id
_entity.type
_entity.pdbx_description
1 polymer ?
#
loop_
_entity_poly.entity_id
_entity_poly.type
_entity_poly.pdbx_seq_one_letter_code
_entity_poly.pdbx_strand_id
1 'polypeptide(L)'
;MVTAAAEVLMGSRPVDHLARWTTPALFRALSRRAGLASRVLGPGRRRARPRTRSVRTQATLHGACEATVLIEDGERVRAAAARLEPLHGQWVLTNLEIA
;
A
#
# COMPACT_ATOMS: atom_id res chain seq x y z
N MET A 1 -6.62 -2.31 -0.95
CA MET A 1 -5.66 -1.89 0.10
C MET A 1 -4.34 -1.43 -0.50
N VAL A 2 -3.63 -2.27 -1.28
CA VAL A 2 -2.31 -1.93 -1.84
C VAL A 2 -2.28 -0.65 -2.68
N THR A 3 -3.21 -0.47 -3.63
CA THR A 3 -3.29 0.76 -4.45
C THR A 3 -3.51 2.01 -3.60
N ALA A 4 -4.35 1.92 -2.56
CA ALA A 4 -4.58 3.03 -1.64
C ALA A 4 -3.30 3.39 -0.85
N ALA A 5 -2.52 2.39 -0.44
CA ALA A 5 -1.21 2.63 0.18
C ALA A 5 -0.23 3.28 -0.80
N ALA A 6 -0.23 2.87 -2.08
CA ALA A 6 0.57 3.54 -3.11
C ALA A 6 0.12 5.00 -3.31
N GLU A 7 -1.19 5.29 -3.37
CA GLU A 7 -1.72 6.66 -3.46
C GLU A 7 -1.26 7.52 -2.27
N VAL A 8 -1.29 6.97 -1.06
CA VAL A 8 -0.79 7.64 0.17
C VAL A 8 0.69 7.97 0.06
N LEU A 9 1.52 7.01 -0.38
CA LEU A 9 2.97 7.22 -0.55
C LEU A 9 3.29 8.21 -1.67
N MET A 10 2.38 8.40 -2.62
CA MET A 10 2.48 9.38 -3.70
C MET A 10 1.87 10.74 -3.33
N GLY A 11 1.30 10.88 -2.13
CA GLY A 11 0.69 12.11 -1.63
C GLY A 11 -0.68 12.44 -2.24
N SER A 12 -1.32 11.48 -2.93
CA SER A 12 -2.62 11.67 -3.59
C SER A 12 -3.81 11.17 -2.78
N ARG A 13 -3.56 10.55 -1.61
CA ARG A 13 -4.60 10.10 -0.66
C ARG A 13 -4.16 10.37 0.79
N PRO A 14 -5.05 10.80 1.69
CA PRO A 14 -4.78 10.87 3.12
C PRO A 14 -4.52 9.49 3.75
N VAL A 15 -3.56 9.39 4.67
CA VAL A 15 -3.18 8.11 5.29
C VAL A 15 -4.30 7.49 6.13
N ASP A 16 -5.21 8.31 6.69
CA ASP A 16 -6.29 7.87 7.58
C ASP A 16 -7.22 6.83 6.93
N HIS A 17 -7.32 6.83 5.60
CA HIS A 17 -8.09 5.82 4.85
C HIS A 17 -7.55 4.39 5.02
N LEU A 18 -6.32 4.24 5.51
CA LEU A 18 -5.69 2.94 5.75
C LEU A 18 -5.91 2.41 7.16
N ALA A 19 -6.25 3.27 8.13
CA ALA A 19 -6.28 2.92 9.55
C ALA A 19 -7.13 1.67 9.84
N ARG A 20 -8.32 1.58 9.23
CA ARG A 20 -9.23 0.43 9.36
C ARG A 20 -8.67 -0.87 8.78
N TRP A 21 -7.83 -0.78 7.75
CA TRP A 21 -7.45 -1.92 6.90
C TRP A 21 -6.00 -2.36 7.12
N THR A 22 -5.31 -1.79 8.10
CA THR A 22 -3.90 -2.08 8.39
C THR A 22 -3.70 -2.33 9.88
N THR A 23 -2.67 -3.09 10.23
CA THR A 23 -2.22 -3.16 11.62
C THR A 23 -1.73 -1.77 12.10
N PRO A 24 -1.77 -1.48 13.41
CA PRO A 24 -1.24 -0.22 13.94
C PRO A 24 0.25 0.00 13.60
N ALA A 25 1.03 -1.08 13.55
CA ALA A 25 2.45 -1.03 13.18
C ALA A 25 2.63 -0.61 11.71
N LEU A 26 1.89 -1.23 10.79
CA LEU A 26 1.96 -0.89 9.37
C LEU A 26 1.41 0.51 9.08
N PHE A 27 0.31 0.89 9.74
CA PHE A 27 -0.25 2.25 9.65
C PHE A 27 0.80 3.32 10.00
N ARG A 28 1.50 3.16 11.13
CA ARG A 28 2.56 4.08 11.55
C ARG A 28 3.73 4.12 10.57
N ALA A 29 4.13 2.97 10.02
CA ALA A 29 5.19 2.91 9.02
C ALA A 29 4.81 3.66 7.73
N LEU A 30 3.59 3.46 7.23
CA LEU A 30 3.07 4.16 6.06
C LEU A 30 2.89 5.66 6.31
N SER A 31 2.38 6.04 7.46
CA SER A 31 2.24 7.46 7.87
C SER A 31 3.59 8.18 7.88
N ARG A 32 4.61 7.55 8.49
CA ARG A 32 5.97 8.08 8.50
C ARG A 32 6.53 8.23 7.08
N ARG A 33 6.38 7.20 6.24
CA ARG A 33 6.91 7.22 4.87
C ARG A 33 6.19 8.24 4.00
N ALA A 34 4.87 8.41 4.15
CA ALA A 34 4.10 9.43 3.45
C ALA A 34 4.53 10.86 3.87
N GLY A 35 4.74 11.09 5.16
CA GLY A 35 5.26 12.36 5.67
C GLY A 35 6.65 12.71 5.12
N LEU A 36 7.55 11.71 5.01
CA LEU A 36 8.87 11.89 4.39
C LEU A 36 8.75 12.16 2.89
N ALA A 37 7.93 11.39 2.17
CA ALA A 37 7.72 11.56 0.74
C ALA A 37 7.17 12.96 0.41
N SER A 38 6.22 13.47 1.20
CA SER A 38 5.68 14.82 1.06
C SER A 38 6.76 15.89 1.16
N ARG A 39 7.72 15.75 2.08
CA ARG A 39 8.84 16.71 2.26
C ARG A 39 9.85 16.65 1.13
N VAL A 40 10.15 15.45 0.62
CA VAL A 40 11.14 15.26 -0.46
C VAL A 40 10.60 15.66 -1.83
N LEU A 41 9.33 15.37 -2.11
CA LEU A 41 8.74 15.59 -3.43
C LEU A 41 8.29 17.03 -3.66
N GLY A 42 8.08 17.81 -2.58
CA GLY A 42 7.59 19.18 -2.63
C GLY A 42 6.13 19.30 -3.10
N PRO A 43 5.50 20.47 -2.93
CA PRO A 43 4.18 20.74 -3.48
C PRO A 43 4.24 20.86 -5.02
N GLY A 44 3.36 20.18 -5.75
CA GLY A 44 3.08 20.49 -7.16
C GLY A 44 3.43 19.42 -8.22
N ARG A 45 4.11 18.32 -7.90
CA ARG A 45 4.21 17.20 -8.86
C ARG A 45 2.89 16.43 -8.88
N ARG A 46 2.02 16.73 -9.85
CA ARG A 46 0.87 15.87 -10.22
C ARG A 46 1.41 14.53 -10.73
N ARG A 47 1.66 13.61 -9.80
CA ARG A 47 2.00 12.22 -10.10
C ARG A 47 0.77 11.52 -10.66
N ALA A 48 0.97 10.72 -11.70
CA ALA A 48 -0.11 9.93 -12.25
C ALA A 48 -0.70 9.04 -11.16
N ARG A 49 -2.03 8.89 -11.17
CA ARG A 49 -2.70 8.06 -10.18
C ARG A 49 -2.22 6.61 -10.35
N PRO A 50 -1.70 5.97 -9.29
CA PRO A 50 -1.19 4.62 -9.40
C PRO A 50 -2.30 3.66 -9.85
N ARG A 51 -1.99 2.82 -10.84
CA ARG A 51 -2.91 1.83 -11.42
C ARG A 51 -2.39 0.43 -11.17
N THR A 52 -3.25 -0.44 -10.67
CA THR A 52 -2.93 -1.86 -10.55
C THR A 52 -2.96 -2.50 -11.95
N ARG A 53 -1.85 -3.10 -12.36
CA ARG A 53 -1.70 -3.80 -13.63
C ARG A 53 -1.99 -5.29 -13.51
N SER A 54 -1.51 -5.91 -12.44
CA SER A 54 -1.77 -7.32 -12.18
C SER A 54 -1.74 -7.58 -10.68
N VAL A 55 -2.43 -8.65 -10.29
CA VAL A 55 -2.47 -9.16 -8.93
C VAL A 55 -2.29 -10.67 -9.01
N ARG A 56 -1.34 -11.20 -8.27
CA ARG A 56 -1.20 -12.64 -8.03
C ARG A 56 -1.32 -12.88 -6.54
N THR A 57 -2.15 -13.83 -6.15
CA THR A 57 -2.41 -14.14 -4.74
C THR A 57 -2.14 -15.60 -4.45
N GLN A 58 -1.67 -15.88 -3.25
CA GLN A 58 -1.46 -17.23 -2.73
C GLN A 58 -1.97 -17.30 -1.30
N ALA A 59 -2.83 -18.27 -1.02
CA ALA A 59 -3.24 -18.56 0.35
C ALA A 59 -2.12 -19.27 1.10
N THR A 60 -1.95 -18.95 2.38
CA THR A 60 -1.05 -19.68 3.29
C THR A 60 -1.83 -20.75 4.06
N LEU A 61 -1.10 -21.74 4.60
CA LEU A 61 -1.70 -22.80 5.43
C LEU A 61 -2.42 -22.26 6.69
N HIS A 62 -2.01 -21.09 7.17
CA HIS A 62 -2.60 -20.45 8.35
C HIS A 62 -3.75 -19.48 8.01
N GLY A 63 -4.26 -19.50 6.77
CA GLY A 63 -5.40 -18.69 6.36
C GLY A 63 -5.06 -17.24 5.99
N ALA A 64 -3.78 -16.85 5.99
CA ALA A 64 -3.35 -15.58 5.43
C ALA A 64 -3.37 -15.61 3.90
N CYS A 65 -3.35 -14.43 3.27
CA CYS A 65 -3.23 -14.27 1.83
C CYS A 65 -1.99 -13.42 1.53
N GLU A 66 -1.06 -13.97 0.78
CA GLU A 66 0.08 -13.25 0.23
C GLU A 66 -0.26 -12.80 -1.18
N ALA A 67 0.11 -11.58 -1.53
CA ALA A 67 -0.21 -10.98 -2.80
C ALA A 67 0.99 -10.22 -3.38
N THR A 68 1.27 -10.48 -4.65
CA THR A 68 2.18 -9.67 -5.47
C THR A 68 1.36 -8.82 -6.41
N VAL A 69 1.52 -7.51 -6.31
CA VAL A 69 0.75 -6.52 -7.07
C VAL A 69 1.70 -5.67 -7.91
N LEU A 70 1.49 -5.62 -9.23
CA LEU A 70 2.20 -4.69 -10.09
C LEU A 70 1.41 -3.37 -10.15
N ILE A 71 2.08 -2.26 -9.83
CA ILE A 71 1.51 -0.92 -9.78
C ILE A 71 2.27 -0.03 -10.76
N GLU A 72 1.55 0.63 -11.65
CA GLU A 72 2.11 1.65 -12.52
C GLU A 72 1.78 3.03 -11.98
N ASP A 73 2.80 3.87 -11.82
CA ASP A 73 2.67 5.24 -11.29
C ASP A 73 2.94 6.34 -12.35
N GLY A 74 2.86 5.96 -13.63
CA GLY A 74 3.04 6.82 -14.80
C GLY A 74 4.50 7.00 -15.22
N GLU A 75 5.46 6.87 -14.30
CA GLU A 75 6.89 6.89 -14.62
C GLU A 75 7.47 5.47 -14.63
N ARG A 76 7.00 4.59 -13.75
CA ARG A 76 7.55 3.24 -13.56
C ARG A 76 6.48 2.22 -13.23
N VAL A 77 6.80 0.95 -13.46
CA VAL A 77 6.06 -0.19 -12.89
C VAL A 77 6.84 -0.66 -11.67
N ARG A 78 6.14 -0.75 -10.54
CA ARG A 78 6.66 -1.15 -9.23
C ARG A 78 5.96 -2.41 -8.78
N ALA A 79 6.71 -3.33 -8.18
CA ALA A 79 6.14 -4.51 -7.55
C ALA A 79 5.86 -4.22 -6.08
N ALA A 80 4.71 -4.66 -5.59
CA ALA A 80 4.33 -4.60 -4.21
C ALA A 80 4.07 -6.01 -3.67
N ALA A 81 4.76 -6.39 -2.60
CA ALA A 81 4.51 -7.61 -1.86
C ALA A 81 3.64 -7.26 -0.65
N ALA A 82 2.50 -7.92 -0.51
CA ALA A 82 1.50 -7.65 0.51
C ALA A 82 1.12 -8.94 1.23
N ARG A 83 0.94 -8.85 2.54
CA ARG A 83 0.38 -9.92 3.36
C ARG A 83 -0.89 -9.44 4.03
N LEU A 84 -1.96 -10.21 3.87
CA LEU A 84 -3.26 -9.96 4.46
C LEU A 84 -3.61 -11.09 5.41
N GLU A 85 -4.12 -10.75 6.59
CA GLU A 85 -4.57 -11.73 7.58
C GLU A 85 -6.04 -11.51 7.91
N PRO A 86 -6.83 -12.58 8.07
CA PRO A 86 -8.19 -12.48 8.55
C PRO A 86 -8.18 -12.19 10.06
N LEU A 87 -8.58 -10.97 10.45
CA LEU A 87 -8.69 -10.55 11.85
C LEU A 87 -10.12 -10.08 12.11
N HIS A 88 -10.80 -10.70 13.09
CA HIS A 88 -12.16 -10.36 13.49
C HIS A 88 -13.16 -10.23 12.32
N GLY A 89 -13.07 -11.14 11.33
CA GLY A 89 -13.94 -11.15 10.15
C GLY A 89 -13.59 -10.11 9.08
N GLN A 90 -12.44 -9.46 9.17
CA GLN A 90 -11.95 -8.49 8.20
C GLN A 90 -10.55 -8.87 7.69
N TRP A 91 -10.28 -8.62 6.41
CA TRP A 91 -8.94 -8.75 5.86
C TRP A 91 -8.13 -7.51 6.22
N VAL A 92 -7.08 -7.70 7.01
CA VAL A 92 -6.17 -6.64 7.45
C VAL A 92 -4.83 -6.82 6.77
N LEU A 93 -4.31 -5.75 6.17
CA LEU A 93 -2.96 -5.71 5.63
C LEU A 93 -1.96 -5.65 6.79
N THR A 94 -1.18 -6.71 6.97
CA THR A 94 -0.22 -6.86 8.07
C THR A 94 1.20 -6.52 7.66
N ASN A 95 1.57 -6.80 6.39
CA ASN A 95 2.85 -6.42 5.81
C ASN A 95 2.67 -5.84 4.41
N LEU A 96 3.51 -4.87 4.05
CA LEU A 96 3.55 -4.28 2.72
C LEU A 96 4.94 -3.76 2.40
N GLU A 97 5.47 -4.21 1.27
CA GLU A 97 6.71 -3.72 0.67
C GLU A 97 6.45 -3.28 -0.76
N ILE A 98 7.08 -2.18 -1.19
CA ILE A 98 6.95 -1.65 -2.56
C ILE A 98 8.35 -1.26 -3.06
N ALA A 99 8.83 -1.96 -4.09
CA ALA A 99 10.13 -1.76 -4.74
C ALA A 99 10.13 -0.47 -5.57
#